data_AF-A0A842W150-F1
#
_entry.id   AF-A0A842W150-F1
#
_cell.length_a   1.000
_cell.length_b   1.000
_cell.length_c   1.000
_cell.angle_alpha   90.00
_cell.angle_beta   90.00
_cell.angle_gamma   90.00
#
_symmetry.space_group_name_H-M   'P 1'
#
loop_
_entity.id
_entity.type
_entity.pdbx_description
1 polymer ?
#
loop_
_entity_poly.entity_id
_entity_poly.type
_entity_poly.pdbx_seq_one_letter_code
_entity_poly.pdbx_strand_id
1 'polypeptide(L)'
;MPVGLVIMRWNERVGTEILAKYPDVINITDKTLMQVYSTHEYSGEAGMISLMVGSLNIASYYTGPDSGYYILLLLNVDDDPDAYEGGLSNVALTILQNLEDDSYKKMIPS
;
A
#
# COMPACT_ATOMS: atom_id res chain seq x y z
N MET A 1 -3.97 -14.49 7.32
CA MET A 1 -2.58 -14.25 6.91
C MET A 1 -2.55 -13.36 5.68
N PRO A 2 -1.53 -12.49 5.51
CA PRO A 2 -1.43 -11.65 4.34
C PRO A 2 -1.33 -12.47 3.06
N VAL A 3 -2.14 -12.09 2.07
CA VAL A 3 -2.14 -12.70 0.73
C VAL A 3 -1.30 -11.90 -0.25
N GLY A 4 -0.91 -10.69 0.12
CA GLY A 4 -0.13 -9.85 -0.77
C GLY A 4 0.38 -8.53 -0.23
N LEU A 5 1.42 -8.01 -0.88
CA LEU A 5 1.96 -6.66 -0.69
C LEU A 5 1.88 -5.91 -2.03
N VAL A 6 1.45 -4.65 -1.99
CA VAL A 6 1.46 -3.75 -3.15
C VAL A 6 2.04 -2.40 -2.72
N ILE A 7 2.95 -1.86 -3.52
CA ILE A 7 3.43 -0.49 -3.40
C ILE A 7 2.93 0.27 -4.61
N MET A 8 2.23 1.37 -4.37
CA MET A 8 1.74 2.25 -5.42
C MET A 8 2.05 3.71 -5.12
N ARG A 9 1.88 4.56 -6.13
CA ARG A 9 1.85 6.02 -6.01
C ARG A 9 0.73 6.60 -6.87
N TRP A 10 0.38 7.86 -6.62
CA TRP A 10 -0.43 8.64 -7.54
C TRP A 10 0.44 9.27 -8.63
N ASN A 11 -0.03 9.21 -9.88
CA ASN A 11 0.59 9.84 -11.03
C ASN A 11 -0.47 10.65 -11.78
N GLU A 12 -0.26 11.96 -11.94
CA GLU A 12 -1.25 12.87 -12.53
C GLU A 12 -1.73 12.48 -13.94
N ARG A 13 -0.93 11.71 -14.69
CA ARG A 13 -1.26 11.32 -16.07
C ARG A 13 -2.01 10.01 -16.17
N VAL A 14 -1.74 9.06 -15.28
CA VAL A 14 -2.24 7.67 -15.38
C VAL A 14 -3.09 7.25 -14.17
N GLY A 15 -3.16 8.08 -13.12
CA GLY A 15 -3.83 7.76 -11.87
C GLY A 15 -2.96 6.90 -10.96
N THR A 16 -3.54 5.84 -10.39
CA THR A 16 -2.81 4.92 -9.51
C THR A 16 -1.79 4.09 -10.30
N GLU A 17 -0.52 4.18 -9.94
CA GLU A 17 0.59 3.46 -10.56
C GLU A 17 1.17 2.44 -9.57
N ILE A 18 1.12 1.14 -9.88
CA ILE A 18 1.79 0.09 -9.10
C ILE A 18 3.28 0.12 -9.41
N LEU A 19 4.10 0.28 -8.38
CA LEU A 19 5.56 0.30 -8.48
C LEU A 19 6.18 -1.06 -8.20
N ALA A 20 5.55 -1.84 -7.32
CA ALA A 20 5.93 -3.20 -7.00
C ALA A 20 4.76 -3.97 -6.36
N LYS A 21 4.77 -5.29 -6.48
CA LYS A 21 3.81 -6.18 -5.82
C LYS A 21 4.43 -7.54 -5.54
N TYR A 22 3.92 -8.23 -4.52
CA TYR A 22 4.32 -9.59 -4.22
C TYR A 22 3.15 -10.41 -3.61
N PRO A 23 2.89 -11.63 -4.10
CA PRO A 23 3.50 -12.23 -5.30
C PRO A 23 3.10 -11.51 -6.60
N ASP A 24 3.90 -11.69 -7.66
CA ASP A 24 3.66 -11.08 -8.98
C ASP A 24 2.29 -11.42 -9.58
N VAL A 25 1.73 -12.56 -9.18
CA VAL A 25 0.42 -13.04 -9.63
C VAL A 25 -0.77 -12.35 -8.95
N ILE A 26 -0.53 -11.47 -7.97
CA ILE A 26 -1.61 -10.69 -7.36
C ILE A 26 -2.31 -9.88 -8.44
N ASN A 27 -3.63 -10.02 -8.45
CA ASN A 27 -4.52 -9.21 -9.25
C ASN A 27 -5.29 -8.27 -8.32
N ILE A 28 -5.00 -6.97 -8.43
CA ILE A 28 -5.70 -5.91 -7.72
C ILE A 28 -6.33 -4.98 -8.75
N THR A 29 -7.60 -4.62 -8.55
CA THR A 29 -8.33 -3.83 -9.53
C THR A 29 -8.01 -2.35 -9.36
N ASP A 30 -8.02 -1.59 -10.47
CA ASP A 30 -7.87 -0.12 -10.43
C ASP A 30 -8.89 0.53 -9.49
N LYS A 31 -10.12 -0.01 -9.44
CA LYS A 31 -11.15 0.45 -8.50
C LYS A 31 -10.69 0.33 -7.04
N THR A 32 -10.04 -0.77 -6.67
CA THR A 32 -9.50 -0.97 -5.32
C THR A 32 -8.39 0.02 -5.02
N LEU A 33 -7.45 0.21 -5.95
CA LEU A 33 -6.35 1.18 -5.79
C LEU A 33 -6.88 2.61 -5.63
N MET A 34 -7.87 2.98 -6.46
CA MET A 34 -8.52 4.29 -6.41
C MET A 34 -9.26 4.51 -5.09
N GLN A 35 -9.91 3.48 -4.54
CA GLN A 35 -10.56 3.57 -3.23
C GLN A 35 -9.54 3.87 -2.14
N VAL A 36 -8.44 3.10 -2.10
CA VAL A 36 -7.33 3.32 -1.14
C VAL A 36 -6.80 4.75 -1.23
N TYR A 37 -6.47 5.20 -2.44
CA TYR A 37 -6.02 6.56 -2.70
C TYR A 37 -7.01 7.59 -2.17
N SER A 38 -8.28 7.50 -2.57
CA SER A 38 -9.31 8.48 -2.18
C SER A 38 -9.54 8.56 -0.67
N THR A 39 -9.38 7.45 0.05
CA THR A 39 -9.55 7.43 1.51
C THR A 39 -8.39 8.10 2.23
N HIS A 40 -7.14 7.91 1.76
CA HIS A 40 -5.99 8.63 2.30
C HIS A 40 -6.01 10.11 1.96
N GLU A 41 -6.37 10.48 0.74
CA GLU A 41 -6.48 11.89 0.34
C GLU A 41 -7.57 12.65 1.12
N TYR A 42 -8.56 11.93 1.67
CA TYR A 42 -9.57 12.54 2.54
C TYR A 42 -8.98 13.01 3.87
N SER A 43 -8.04 12.26 4.46
CA SER A 43 -7.31 12.72 5.65
C SER A 43 -6.22 13.72 5.29
N GLY A 44 -5.54 13.50 4.15
CA GLY A 44 -4.41 14.32 3.70
C GLY A 44 -3.15 14.17 4.56
N GLU A 45 -3.15 13.24 5.52
CA GLU A 45 -2.08 13.02 6.48
C GLU A 45 -1.45 11.65 6.30
N ALA A 46 -0.15 11.54 6.61
CA ALA A 46 0.53 10.26 6.66
C ALA A 46 -0.07 9.39 7.77
N GLY A 47 -0.22 8.10 7.51
CA GLY A 47 -0.80 7.19 8.49
C GLY A 47 -1.37 5.93 7.88
N MET A 48 -1.88 5.07 8.77
CA MET A 48 -2.56 3.85 8.36
C MET A 48 -4.07 4.05 8.32
N ILE A 49 -4.69 3.40 7.34
CA ILE A 49 -6.13 3.15 7.28
C ILE A 49 -6.38 1.66 7.07
N SER A 50 -7.57 1.24 7.45
CA SER A 50 -8.07 -0.11 7.26
C SER A 50 -9.37 -0.04 6.45
N LEU A 51 -9.47 -0.87 5.42
CA LEU A 51 -10.59 -0.86 4.48
C LEU A 51 -10.95 -2.26 4.00
N MET A 52 -12.24 -2.49 3.82
CA MET A 52 -12.79 -3.71 3.23
C MET A 52 -13.30 -3.39 1.83
N VAL A 53 -12.75 -4.08 0.83
CA VAL A 53 -13.14 -3.94 -0.58
C VAL A 53 -13.59 -5.29 -1.11
N GLY A 54 -14.91 -5.47 -1.22
CA GLY A 54 -15.50 -6.76 -1.56
C GLY A 54 -15.24 -7.77 -0.44
N SER A 55 -14.50 -8.83 -0.75
CA SER A 55 -14.07 -9.87 0.20
C SER A 55 -12.60 -9.77 0.60
N LEU A 56 -11.96 -8.62 0.34
CA LEU A 56 -10.57 -8.37 0.64
C LEU A 56 -10.46 -7.30 1.73
N ASN A 57 -9.77 -7.64 2.82
CA ASN A 57 -9.37 -6.65 3.81
C ASN A 57 -8.03 -6.06 3.40
N ILE A 58 -7.85 -4.77 3.61
CA ILE A 58 -6.64 -4.04 3.22
C ILE A 58 -6.20 -3.18 4.40
N ALA A 59 -4.96 -3.39 4.83
CA ALA A 59 -4.25 -2.46 5.68
C ALA A 59 -3.37 -1.59 4.77
N SER A 60 -3.54 -0.27 4.80
CA SER A 60 -2.81 0.63 3.91
C SER A 60 -2.14 1.75 4.69
N TYR A 61 -0.83 1.92 4.49
CA TYR A 61 -0.07 3.03 5.02
C TYR A 61 0.25 4.04 3.91
N TYR A 62 -0.10 5.30 4.11
CA TYR A 62 0.29 6.41 3.26
C TYR A 62 1.43 7.19 3.90
N THR A 63 2.47 7.48 3.12
CA THR A 63 3.67 8.17 3.58
C THR A 63 3.54 9.70 3.63
N GLY A 64 2.35 10.23 3.32
CA GLY A 64 2.07 11.66 3.33
C GLY A 64 2.43 12.37 2.01
N PRO A 65 2.02 13.64 1.86
CA PRO A 65 2.11 14.39 0.60
C PRO A 65 3.54 14.65 0.14
N ASP A 66 4.52 14.69 1.06
CA ASP A 66 5.92 14.95 0.71
C ASP A 66 6.55 13.81 -0.12
N SER A 67 6.08 12.57 0.10
CA SER A 67 6.65 11.39 -0.55
C SER A 67 5.66 10.67 -1.46
N GLY A 68 4.37 10.61 -1.12
CA GLY A 68 3.32 10.19 -2.04
C GLY A 68 3.21 8.68 -2.29
N TYR A 69 3.69 7.82 -1.39
CA TYR A 69 3.67 6.37 -1.53
C TYR A 69 2.60 5.72 -0.66
N TYR A 70 1.97 4.69 -1.21
CA TYR A 70 0.98 3.88 -0.51
C TYR A 70 1.46 2.44 -0.46
N ILE A 71 1.56 1.90 0.75
CA ILE A 71 1.96 0.53 1.03
C ILE A 71 0.70 -0.22 1.46
N LEU A 72 0.29 -1.21 0.68
CA LEU A 72 -0.95 -1.96 0.87
C LEU A 72 -0.59 -3.40 1.21
N LEU A 73 -1.09 -3.87 2.35
CA LEU A 73 -1.12 -5.28 2.70
C LEU A 73 -2.51 -5.82 2.43
N LEU A 74 -2.59 -6.79 1.51
CA LEU A 74 -3.82 -7.46 1.12
C LEU A 74 -4.03 -8.64 2.06
N LEU A 75 -5.22 -8.75 2.64
CA LEU A 75 -5.58 -9.69 3.70
C LEU A 75 -6.87 -10.43 3.36
N ASN A 76 -7.08 -11.59 3.97
CA ASN A 76 -8.37 -12.27 3.85
C ASN A 76 -9.44 -11.53 4.68
N VAL A 77 -10.71 -11.78 4.37
CA VAL A 77 -11.85 -11.16 5.07
C VAL A 77 -11.88 -11.44 6.58
N ASP A 78 -11.29 -12.55 7.02
CA ASP A 78 -11.26 -12.96 8.42
C ASP A 78 -10.06 -12.37 9.19
N ASP A 79 -9.13 -11.71 8.50
CA ASP A 79 -7.95 -11.10 9.11
C ASP A 79 -8.24 -9.67 9.59
N ASP A 80 -7.77 -9.33 10.79
CA ASP A 80 -7.80 -7.96 11.33
C ASP A 80 -6.68 -7.11 10.71
N PRO A 81 -7.00 -6.05 9.93
CA PRO A 81 -6.01 -5.15 9.36
C PRO A 81 -5.20 -4.39 10.42
N ASP A 82 -5.84 -3.96 11.50
CA ASP A 82 -5.24 -3.06 12.49
C ASP A 82 -4.07 -3.74 13.22
N ALA A 83 -4.09 -5.08 13.29
CA ALA A 83 -2.99 -5.88 13.82
C ALA A 83 -1.65 -5.68 13.08
N TYR A 84 -1.65 -5.11 11.87
CA TYR A 84 -0.46 -4.90 11.06
C TYR A 84 0.12 -3.48 11.13
N GLU A 85 -0.47 -2.55 11.91
CA GLU A 85 -0.06 -1.14 11.94
C GLU A 85 1.42 -0.94 12.29
N GLY A 86 1.89 -1.58 13.37
CA GLY A 86 3.30 -1.51 13.77
C GLY A 86 4.25 -2.10 12.73
N GLY A 87 3.83 -3.13 12.01
CA GLY A 87 4.62 -3.72 10.92
C GLY A 87 4.69 -2.81 9.70
N LEU A 88 3.53 -2.29 9.27
CA LEU A 88 3.41 -1.46 8.08
C LEU A 88 4.12 -0.13 8.21
N SER A 89 4.04 0.53 9.36
CA SER A 89 4.79 1.76 9.64
C SER A 89 6.30 1.55 9.52
N ASN A 90 6.84 0.45 10.04
CA ASN A 90 8.25 0.09 9.91
C ASN A 90 8.65 -0.20 8.44
N VAL A 91 7.80 -0.92 7.70
CA VAL A 91 8.02 -1.19 6.27
C VAL A 91 8.00 0.11 5.46
N ALA A 92 7.06 1.01 5.74
CA ALA A 92 6.97 2.31 5.09
C ALA A 92 8.24 3.14 5.32
N LEU A 93 8.75 3.21 6.56
CA LEU A 93 10.02 3.87 6.86
C LEU A 93 11.19 3.26 6.09
N THR A 94 11.23 1.93 5.99
CA THR A 94 12.28 1.22 5.24
C THR A 94 12.24 1.57 3.76
N ILE A 95 11.04 1.64 3.17
CA ILE A 95 10.85 2.06 1.77
C ILE A 95 11.32 3.50 1.59
N LEU A 96 10.90 4.43 2.46
CA LEU A 96 11.28 5.84 2.41
C LEU A 96 12.80 6.05 2.42
N GLN A 97 13.52 5.29 3.25
CA GLN A 97 14.99 5.34 3.35
C GLN A 97 15.71 4.83 2.08
N ASN A 98 14.99 4.16 1.18
CA ASN A 98 15.51 3.45 0.03
C ASN A 98 14.87 3.94 -1.30
N LEU A 99 14.30 5.14 -1.30
CA LEU A 99 13.61 5.71 -2.46
C LEU A 99 14.54 6.23 -3.57
N GLU A 100 15.68 6.83 -3.20
CA GLU A 100 16.51 7.63 -4.13
C GLU A 100 16.93 6.82 -5.37
N ASP A 101 17.21 5.53 -5.19
CA ASP A 101 17.65 4.61 -6.26
C ASP A 101 16.68 3.44 -6.49
N ASP A 102 15.42 3.55 -6.04
CA ASP A 102 14.45 2.44 -6.07
C ASP A 102 14.96 1.14 -5.41
N SER A 103 15.92 1.24 -4.47
CA SER A 103 16.59 0.08 -3.88
C SER A 103 15.63 -0.79 -3.06
N TYR A 104 14.53 -0.20 -2.57
CA TYR A 104 13.45 -0.93 -1.90
C TYR A 104 12.85 -2.05 -2.75
N LYS A 105 12.83 -1.91 -4.09
CA LYS A 105 12.29 -2.93 -5.00
C LYS A 105 13.04 -4.27 -4.87
N LYS A 106 14.33 -4.22 -4.53
CA LYS A 106 15.17 -5.41 -4.32
C LYS A 106 14.92 -6.09 -2.96
N MET A 107 14.26 -5.39 -2.04
CA MET A 107 13.91 -5.90 -0.71
C MET A 107 12.58 -6.65 -0.73
N ILE A 108 11.79 -6.46 -1.79
CA ILE A 108 10.53 -7.17 -1.99
C ILE A 108 10.86 -8.59 -2.44
N PRO A 109 10.26 -9.62 -1.82
CA PRO A 109 10.45 -11.00 -2.24
C PRO A 109 10.09 -11.20 -3.72
N SER A 110 10.69 -12.21 -4.35
CA SER A 110 10.40 -12.65 -5.72
C SER A 110 9.79 -14.04 -5.74
#